data_AF-A0A0D2M1F5-F1
#
_entry.id   AF-A0A0D2M1F5-F1
#
_cell.length_a   1.000
_cell.length_b   1.000
_cell.length_c   1.000
_cell.angle_alpha   90.00
_cell.angle_beta   90.00
_cell.angle_gamma   90.00
#
_symmetry.space_group_name_H-M   'P 1'
#
loop_
_entity.id
_entity.type
_entity.pdbx_description
1 polymer ?
#
loop_
_entity_poly.entity_id
_entity_poly.type
_entity_poly.pdbx_seq_one_letter_code
_entity_poly.pdbx_strand_id
1 'polypeptide(L)'
;MEPWVALIVLVTVSSYVPLTVIITERRGRVRKVMNALDNEREGRATDVLLNYETAAEYWQMVFLSLLSMVQSSVVWVGMASGLAVCVRGVARGNLTVGDTVLFVTMMQQLYVPLTFFGSYYRQVQQRAVLQEAVLQGPVRQEAALRRAALQGPVLQGAGPPGVALNRMRHHPALCCTATCFLPSCQQAVRAGLNRGLGGAASGVVSGTGAVQKALIDMENMFELLATEPRTKDDPGAPPLRVTEGRVEFRSVVFGYHVHSPVLKGVSFMVPGATTLAVVGSTGSGKSTILRLLLRFYDPQSGGVFIDGSNIRHATQASVRAATAVVPQDTVLFNETVMYNIRYGRPSATDAQARAIARVLGTAAAWQALLRARDFGAFHTQQLHGQYVYEAARVAHIHQHLLSFPNGYATRVGERGLRLSGGEKQRVAFARAVLKGPAVLVLDEATSALDSLTERLIQSSLQ
;
A
#
# COMPACT_ATOMS: atom_id res chain seq x y z
N MET A 1 -14.86 -56.85 -18.01
CA MET A 1 -13.61 -56.46 -17.32
C MET A 1 -13.40 -57.43 -16.16
N GLU A 2 -12.21 -58.03 -16.06
CA GLU A 2 -11.86 -58.84 -14.90
C GLU A 2 -11.90 -58.00 -13.61
N PRO A 3 -12.46 -58.52 -12.50
CA PRO A 3 -12.57 -57.78 -11.23
C PRO A 3 -11.20 -57.33 -10.70
N TRP A 4 -10.14 -58.03 -11.07
CA TRP A 4 -8.75 -57.70 -10.72
C TRP A 4 -8.28 -56.36 -11.29
N VAL A 5 -8.75 -55.96 -12.47
CA VAL A 5 -8.36 -54.67 -13.07
C VAL A 5 -8.95 -53.51 -12.26
N ALA A 6 -10.22 -53.61 -11.85
CA ALA A 6 -10.88 -52.61 -11.01
C ALA A 6 -10.19 -52.47 -9.64
N LEU A 7 -9.72 -53.59 -9.06
CA LEU A 7 -8.98 -53.59 -7.81
C LEU A 7 -7.64 -52.83 -7.93
N ILE A 8 -6.90 -53.02 -9.02
CA ILE A 8 -5.63 -52.32 -9.26
C ILE A 8 -5.86 -50.81 -9.39
N VAL A 9 -6.92 -50.39 -10.09
CA VAL A 9 -7.29 -48.98 -10.21
C VAL A 9 -7.61 -48.37 -8.83
N LEU A 10 -8.41 -49.08 -8.04
CA LEU A 10 -8.80 -48.61 -6.71
C LEU A 10 -7.59 -48.48 -5.77
N VAL A 11 -6.66 -49.45 -5.78
CA VAL A 11 -5.41 -49.40 -5.02
C VAL A 11 -4.53 -48.23 -5.48
N THR A 12 -4.42 -48.02 -6.80
CA THR A 12 -3.60 -46.94 -7.37
C THR A 12 -4.13 -45.57 -6.94
N VAL A 13 -5.44 -45.32 -7.08
CA VAL A 13 -6.06 -44.05 -6.67
C VAL A 13 -6.00 -43.85 -5.15
N SER A 14 -6.29 -44.91 -4.38
CA SER A 14 -6.29 -44.86 -2.91
C SER A 14 -4.90 -44.60 -2.34
N SER A 15 -3.84 -45.04 -3.02
CA SER A 15 -2.46 -44.73 -2.63
C SER A 15 -2.02 -43.33 -3.06
N TYR A 16 -2.51 -42.84 -4.21
CA TYR A 16 -2.09 -41.58 -4.80
C TYR A 16 -2.54 -40.34 -4.02
N VAL A 17 -3.82 -40.29 -3.62
CA VAL A 17 -4.40 -39.10 -2.98
C VAL A 17 -3.79 -38.82 -1.60
N PRO A 18 -3.70 -39.78 -0.66
CA PRO A 18 -3.14 -39.53 0.67
C PRO A 18 -1.67 -39.12 0.61
N LEU A 19 -0.89 -39.76 -0.26
CA LEU A 19 0.53 -39.45 -0.42
C LEU A 19 0.74 -38.03 -0.95
N THR A 20 -0.08 -37.61 -1.91
CA THR A 20 -0.07 -36.24 -2.43
C THR A 20 -0.41 -35.22 -1.34
N VAL A 21 -1.39 -35.52 -0.49
CA VAL A 21 -1.79 -34.65 0.63
C VAL A 21 -0.68 -34.54 1.67
N ILE A 22 -0.12 -35.67 2.15
CA ILE A 22 0.92 -35.69 3.20
C ILE A 22 2.16 -34.90 2.79
N ILE A 23 2.67 -35.12 1.58
CA ILE A 23 3.85 -34.41 1.07
C ILE A 23 3.56 -32.90 0.94
N THR A 24 2.35 -32.57 0.48
CA THR A 24 1.92 -31.18 0.29
C THR A 24 1.77 -30.43 1.61
N GLU A 25 1.20 -31.06 2.64
CA GLU A 25 1.08 -30.48 3.98
C GLU A 25 2.45 -30.25 4.62
N ARG A 26 3.36 -31.23 4.49
CA ARG A 26 4.72 -31.12 5.02
C ARG A 26 5.49 -29.97 4.36
N ARG A 27 5.39 -29.83 3.03
CA ARG A 27 5.93 -28.69 2.28
C ARG A 27 5.36 -27.35 2.78
N GLY A 28 4.07 -27.29 3.06
CA GLY A 28 3.40 -26.09 3.57
C GLY A 28 3.93 -25.63 4.94
N ARG A 29 4.18 -26.57 5.87
CA ARG A 29 4.76 -26.24 7.18
C ARG A 29 6.18 -25.70 7.06
N VAL A 30 7.02 -26.32 6.24
CA VAL A 30 8.41 -25.88 6.02
C VAL A 30 8.45 -24.45 5.47
N ARG A 31 7.56 -24.11 4.53
CA ARG A 31 7.45 -22.74 4.02
C ARG A 31 7.07 -21.72 5.09
N LYS A 32 6.14 -22.07 5.99
CA LYS A 32 5.73 -21.17 7.08
C LYS A 32 6.88 -20.91 8.06
N VAL A 33 7.63 -21.95 8.42
CA VAL A 33 8.79 -21.83 9.32
C VAL A 33 9.88 -20.97 8.69
N MET A 34 10.15 -21.16 7.40
CA MET A 34 11.14 -20.38 6.66
C MET A 34 10.76 -18.89 6.62
N ASN A 35 9.51 -18.57 6.26
CA ASN A 35 9.02 -17.18 6.26
C ASN A 35 9.06 -16.53 7.66
N ALA A 36 8.79 -17.31 8.73
CA ALA A 36 8.87 -16.80 10.09
C ALA A 36 10.32 -16.47 10.48
N LEU A 37 11.27 -17.31 10.08
CA LEU A 37 12.70 -17.06 10.27
C LEU A 37 13.21 -15.90 9.43
N ASP A 38 12.66 -15.67 8.23
CA ASP A 38 12.96 -14.50 7.39
C ASP A 38 12.53 -13.20 8.08
N ASN A 39 11.30 -13.15 8.60
CA ASN A 39 10.76 -11.99 9.32
C ASN A 39 11.51 -11.69 10.62
N GLU A 40 11.99 -12.71 11.34
CA GLU A 40 12.81 -12.50 12.55
C GLU A 40 14.23 -11.99 12.23
N ARG A 41 14.71 -12.18 11.00
CA ARG A 41 16.08 -11.84 10.57
C ARG A 41 16.21 -10.56 9.77
N GLU A 42 15.11 -9.99 9.28
CA GLU A 42 15.09 -8.65 8.65
C GLU A 42 15.71 -7.53 9.53
N GLY A 43 15.88 -7.77 10.84
CA GLY A 43 16.60 -6.86 11.74
C GLY A 43 18.12 -6.98 11.75
N ARG A 44 18.74 -8.02 11.16
CA ARG A 44 20.21 -8.22 11.20
C ARG A 44 20.77 -8.78 9.88
N ALA A 45 21.46 -7.90 9.17
CA ALA A 45 22.47 -8.14 8.13
C ALA A 45 22.00 -8.69 6.78
N THR A 46 22.19 -7.84 5.76
CA THR A 46 21.88 -8.03 4.33
C THR A 46 22.69 -9.13 3.62
N ASP A 47 23.80 -9.60 4.19
CA ASP A 47 24.70 -10.54 3.50
C ASP A 47 24.36 -12.02 3.72
N VAL A 48 23.53 -12.32 4.72
CA VAL A 48 23.10 -13.70 5.00
C VAL A 48 21.90 -14.10 4.13
N LEU A 49 21.07 -13.15 3.68
CA LEU A 49 19.81 -13.41 2.97
C LEU A 49 19.97 -14.10 1.61
N LEU A 50 20.98 -13.76 0.79
CA LEU A 50 21.14 -14.39 -0.54
C LEU A 50 21.31 -15.92 -0.49
N ASN A 51 21.99 -16.42 0.55
CA ASN A 51 22.20 -17.87 0.72
C ASN A 51 20.94 -18.58 1.26
N TYR A 52 20.05 -17.88 1.96
CA TYR A 52 18.80 -18.44 2.48
C TYR A 52 17.65 -18.39 1.47
N GLU A 53 17.54 -17.32 0.67
CA GLU A 53 16.55 -17.24 -0.41
C GLU A 53 16.79 -18.36 -1.44
N THR A 54 18.04 -18.54 -1.83
CA THR A 54 18.43 -19.66 -2.70
C THR A 54 18.19 -21.01 -2.05
N ALA A 55 18.41 -21.17 -0.74
CA ALA A 55 18.08 -22.39 -0.01
C ALA A 55 16.56 -22.64 0.05
N ALA A 56 15.76 -21.60 0.24
CA ALA A 56 14.31 -21.67 0.31
C ALA A 56 13.70 -22.09 -1.04
N GLU A 57 14.16 -21.45 -2.12
CA GLU A 57 13.82 -21.81 -3.50
C GLU A 57 14.27 -23.23 -3.82
N TYR A 58 15.49 -23.60 -3.43
CA TYR A 58 16.03 -24.95 -3.61
C TYR A 58 15.16 -26.00 -2.93
N TRP A 59 14.83 -25.83 -1.65
CA TRP A 59 13.94 -26.75 -0.92
C TRP A 59 12.57 -26.84 -1.59
N GLN A 60 12.02 -25.73 -2.08
CA GLN A 60 10.77 -25.74 -2.83
C GLN A 60 10.87 -26.56 -4.12
N MET A 61 11.97 -26.44 -4.87
CA MET A 61 12.24 -27.25 -6.06
C MET A 61 12.39 -28.73 -5.69
N VAL A 62 13.13 -29.05 -4.62
CA VAL A 62 13.33 -30.42 -4.14
C VAL A 62 11.99 -31.07 -3.76
N PHE A 63 11.13 -30.39 -3.01
CA PHE A 63 9.81 -30.92 -2.64
C PHE A 63 8.90 -31.14 -3.85
N LEU A 64 8.96 -30.26 -4.86
CA LEU A 64 8.18 -30.41 -6.09
C LEU A 64 8.67 -31.60 -6.91
N SER A 65 10.00 -31.73 -7.07
CA SER A 65 10.62 -32.86 -7.75
C SER A 65 10.32 -34.18 -7.06
N LEU A 66 10.39 -34.22 -5.73
CA LEU A 66 10.06 -35.39 -4.93
C LEU A 66 8.59 -35.79 -5.10
N LEU A 67 7.67 -34.82 -5.04
CA LEU A 67 6.25 -35.07 -5.26
C LEU A 67 6.00 -35.66 -6.64
N SER A 68 6.52 -35.02 -7.69
CA SER A 68 6.38 -35.49 -9.08
C SER A 68 6.98 -36.88 -9.28
N MET A 69 8.11 -37.18 -8.63
CA MET A 69 8.75 -38.49 -8.69
C MET A 69 7.86 -39.56 -8.08
N VAL A 70 7.38 -39.37 -6.85
CA VAL A 70 6.54 -40.37 -6.18
C VAL A 70 5.20 -40.56 -6.89
N GLN A 71 4.58 -39.47 -7.33
CA GLN A 71 3.34 -39.51 -8.11
C GLN A 71 3.51 -40.31 -9.41
N SER A 72 4.58 -40.04 -10.15
CA SER A 72 4.88 -40.77 -11.39
C SER A 72 5.17 -42.25 -11.12
N SER A 73 5.92 -42.58 -10.06
CA SER A 73 6.22 -43.97 -9.70
C SER A 73 4.96 -44.76 -9.39
N VAL A 74 4.01 -44.19 -8.63
CA VAL A 74 2.73 -44.84 -8.32
C VAL A 74 1.94 -45.14 -9.60
N VAL A 75 1.88 -44.18 -10.54
CA VAL A 75 1.20 -44.37 -11.82
C VAL A 75 1.89 -45.42 -12.68
N TRP A 76 3.21 -45.39 -12.80
CA TRP A 76 3.95 -46.36 -13.60
C TRP A 76 3.76 -47.79 -13.08
N VAL A 77 3.75 -47.99 -11.76
CA VAL A 77 3.48 -49.29 -11.14
C VAL A 77 2.03 -49.74 -11.39
N GLY A 78 1.05 -48.87 -11.22
CA GLY A 78 -0.36 -49.16 -11.50
C GLY A 78 -0.60 -49.50 -12.98
N MET A 79 0.05 -48.76 -13.87
CA MET A 79 -0.04 -48.96 -15.31
C MET A 79 0.62 -50.26 -15.76
N ALA A 80 1.83 -50.55 -15.28
CA ALA A 80 2.56 -51.77 -15.63
C ALA A 80 1.85 -53.03 -15.12
N SER A 81 1.32 -52.99 -13.89
CA SER A 81 0.57 -54.11 -13.31
C SER A 81 -0.76 -54.34 -14.03
N GLY A 82 -1.53 -53.29 -14.31
CA GLY A 82 -2.77 -53.41 -15.08
C GLY A 82 -2.55 -53.91 -16.51
N LEU A 83 -1.51 -53.41 -17.19
CA LEU A 83 -1.16 -53.86 -18.53
C LEU A 83 -0.74 -55.34 -18.55
N ALA A 84 0.04 -55.80 -17.56
CA ALA A 84 0.41 -57.20 -17.44
C ALA A 84 -0.80 -58.13 -17.28
N VAL A 85 -1.81 -57.71 -16.52
CA VAL A 85 -3.08 -58.45 -16.37
C VAL A 85 -3.87 -58.48 -17.67
N CYS A 86 -4.01 -57.34 -18.36
CA CYS A 86 -4.70 -57.26 -19.65
C CYS A 86 -4.03 -58.15 -20.70
N VAL A 87 -2.70 -58.09 -20.83
CA VAL A 87 -1.93 -58.91 -21.77
C VAL A 87 -2.08 -60.40 -21.48
N ARG A 88 -2.06 -60.80 -20.20
CA ARG A 88 -2.26 -62.20 -19.81
C ARG A 88 -3.69 -62.68 -20.12
N GLY A 89 -4.68 -61.79 -20.04
CA GLY A 89 -6.06 -62.09 -20.43
C GLY A 89 -6.27 -62.18 -21.95
N VAL A 90 -5.55 -61.38 -22.74
CA VAL A 90 -5.51 -61.51 -24.22
C VAL A 90 -4.87 -62.84 -24.62
N ALA A 91 -3.77 -63.23 -23.97
CA ALA A 91 -3.11 -64.52 -24.23
C ALA A 91 -3.99 -65.75 -23.90
N ARG A 92 -4.97 -65.60 -23.02
CA ARG A 92 -5.96 -66.63 -22.68
C ARG A 92 -7.20 -66.62 -23.58
N GLY A 93 -7.31 -65.66 -24.51
CA GLY A 93 -8.47 -65.50 -25.41
C GLY A 93 -9.69 -64.82 -24.76
N ASN A 94 -9.58 -64.34 -23.52
CA ASN A 94 -10.70 -63.74 -22.77
C ASN A 94 -10.90 -62.24 -23.06
N LEU A 95 -9.87 -61.57 -23.59
CA LEU A 95 -9.85 -60.13 -23.81
C LEU A 95 -9.31 -59.81 -25.21
N THR A 96 -9.79 -58.71 -25.79
CA THR A 96 -9.30 -58.23 -27.08
C THR A 96 -8.13 -57.24 -26.90
N VAL A 97 -7.35 -57.03 -27.97
CA VAL A 97 -6.31 -55.99 -27.98
C VAL A 97 -6.92 -54.59 -27.76
N GLY A 98 -8.17 -54.38 -28.20
CA GLY A 98 -8.91 -53.14 -27.98
C GLY A 98 -9.17 -52.82 -26.50
N ASP A 99 -9.47 -53.83 -25.69
CA ASP A 99 -9.70 -53.65 -24.23
C ASP A 99 -8.43 -53.18 -23.51
N THR A 100 -7.26 -53.58 -24.02
CA THR A 100 -5.96 -53.16 -23.47
C THR A 100 -5.71 -51.67 -23.75
N VAL A 101 -6.04 -51.21 -24.96
CA VAL A 101 -5.93 -49.77 -25.32
C VAL A 101 -6.93 -48.96 -24.50
N LEU A 102 -8.16 -49.45 -24.34
CA LEU A 102 -9.18 -48.78 -23.52
C LEU A 102 -8.72 -48.61 -22.07
N PHE A 103 -8.14 -49.65 -21.46
CA PHE A 103 -7.57 -49.56 -20.11
C PHE A 103 -6.48 -48.48 -20.01
N VAL A 104 -5.55 -48.48 -20.96
CA VAL A 104 -4.45 -47.50 -21.04
C VAL A 104 -5.01 -46.07 -21.10
N THR A 105 -5.98 -45.83 -21.97
CA THR A 105 -6.60 -44.51 -22.14
C THR A 105 -7.40 -44.07 -20.91
N MET A 106 -8.18 -44.97 -20.29
CA MET A 106 -8.94 -44.66 -19.08
C MET A 106 -8.02 -44.32 -17.89
N MET A 107 -6.90 -45.02 -17.75
CA MET A 107 -5.88 -44.70 -16.72
C MET A 107 -5.27 -43.31 -16.93
N GLN A 108 -4.94 -42.96 -18.17
CA GLN A 108 -4.41 -41.63 -18.48
C GLN A 108 -5.44 -40.53 -18.19
N GLN A 109 -6.71 -40.72 -18.56
CA GLN A 109 -7.78 -39.76 -18.30
C GLN A 109 -8.04 -39.55 -16.81
N LEU A 110 -7.90 -40.60 -16.00
CA LEU A 110 -8.09 -40.51 -14.56
C LEU A 110 -6.95 -39.73 -13.88
N TYR A 111 -5.71 -39.90 -14.32
CA TYR A 111 -4.54 -39.29 -13.67
C TYR A 111 -4.45 -37.76 -13.82
N VAL A 112 -4.82 -37.25 -15.00
CA VAL A 112 -4.63 -35.83 -15.32
C VAL A 112 -5.37 -34.91 -14.31
N PRO A 113 -6.66 -35.10 -14.01
CA PRO A 113 -7.36 -34.30 -12.99
C PRO A 113 -6.79 -34.47 -11.57
N LEU A 114 -6.35 -35.68 -11.21
CA LEU A 114 -5.85 -36.00 -9.87
C LEU A 114 -4.60 -35.19 -9.49
N THR A 115 -3.74 -34.90 -10.47
CA THR A 115 -2.56 -34.05 -10.25
C THR A 115 -2.95 -32.61 -9.86
N PHE A 116 -4.04 -32.09 -10.43
CA PHE A 116 -4.56 -30.77 -10.07
C PHE A 116 -5.22 -30.76 -8.69
N PHE A 117 -5.89 -31.84 -8.28
CA PHE A 117 -6.52 -31.92 -6.95
C PHE A 117 -5.52 -31.68 -5.80
N GLY A 118 -4.27 -32.10 -5.94
CA GLY A 118 -3.23 -31.84 -4.95
C GLY A 118 -2.93 -30.35 -4.72
N SER A 119 -2.98 -29.53 -5.77
CA SER A 119 -2.79 -28.07 -5.65
C SER A 119 -4.07 -27.38 -5.16
N TYR A 120 -5.25 -27.84 -5.55
CA TYR A 120 -6.54 -27.34 -5.06
C TYR A 120 -6.76 -27.62 -3.57
N TYR A 121 -6.42 -28.81 -3.08
CA TYR A 121 -6.57 -29.16 -1.66
C TYR A 121 -5.82 -28.18 -0.74
N ARG A 122 -4.60 -27.78 -1.15
CA ARG A 122 -3.82 -26.74 -0.45
C ARG A 122 -4.56 -25.41 -0.39
N GLN A 123 -5.20 -25.00 -1.48
CA GLN A 123 -5.91 -23.73 -1.58
C GLN A 123 -7.13 -23.72 -0.64
N VAL A 124 -7.87 -24.83 -0.53
CA VAL A 124 -9.04 -24.94 0.37
C VAL A 124 -8.62 -24.87 1.84
N GLN A 125 -7.55 -25.58 2.23
CA GLN A 125 -7.05 -25.57 3.61
C GLN A 125 -6.54 -24.19 4.04
N GLN A 126 -5.96 -23.40 3.13
CA GLN A 126 -5.55 -22.03 3.43
C GLN A 126 -6.73 -21.09 3.66
N ARG A 127 -7.86 -21.28 2.95
CA ARG A 127 -9.09 -20.48 3.14
C ARG A 127 -9.70 -20.68 4.53
N ALA A 128 -9.75 -21.91 5.04
CA ALA A 128 -10.28 -22.20 6.37
C ALA A 128 -9.50 -21.48 7.47
N VAL A 129 -8.16 -21.49 7.37
CA VAL A 129 -7.27 -20.83 8.34
C VAL A 129 -7.36 -19.30 8.23
N LEU A 130 -7.46 -18.74 7.02
CA LEU A 130 -7.64 -17.29 6.82
C LEU A 130 -8.99 -16.83 7.35
N GLN A 131 -10.06 -17.57 7.10
CA GLN A 131 -11.40 -17.24 7.58
C GLN A 131 -11.48 -17.32 9.11
N GLU A 132 -10.85 -18.31 9.75
CA GLU A 132 -10.72 -18.34 11.22
C GLU A 132 -9.85 -17.20 11.77
N ALA A 133 -8.76 -16.83 11.09
CA ALA A 133 -7.88 -15.73 11.51
C ALA A 133 -8.56 -14.36 11.38
N VAL A 134 -9.35 -14.13 10.33
CA VAL A 134 -10.15 -12.92 10.11
C VAL A 134 -11.26 -12.82 11.15
N LEU A 135 -11.97 -13.92 11.42
CA LEU A 135 -13.04 -13.94 12.43
C LEU A 135 -12.51 -13.78 13.87
N GLN A 136 -11.30 -14.25 14.18
CA GLN A 136 -10.70 -14.14 15.51
C GLN A 136 -9.74 -12.96 15.69
N GLY A 137 -9.40 -12.25 14.61
CA GLY A 137 -8.52 -11.08 14.61
C GLY A 137 -8.89 -10.00 15.64
N PRO A 138 -10.17 -9.57 15.73
CA PRO A 138 -10.57 -8.57 16.72
C PRO A 138 -10.40 -9.06 18.16
N VAL A 139 -10.73 -10.33 18.43
CA VAL A 139 -10.66 -10.94 19.77
C VAL A 139 -9.21 -11.12 20.24
N ARG A 140 -8.30 -11.49 19.33
CA ARG A 140 -6.88 -11.66 19.65
C ARG A 140 -6.16 -10.32 19.84
N GLN A 141 -6.51 -9.28 19.08
CA GLN A 141 -5.98 -7.93 19.29
C GLN A 141 -6.40 -7.35 20.64
N GLU A 142 -7.68 -7.49 21.04
CA GLU A 142 -8.13 -7.07 22.38
C GLU A 142 -7.44 -7.84 23.50
N ALA A 143 -7.25 -9.16 23.36
CA ALA A 143 -6.55 -9.97 24.36
C ALA A 143 -5.05 -9.61 24.47
N ALA A 144 -4.38 -9.32 23.35
CA ALA A 144 -2.99 -8.90 23.32
C ALA A 144 -2.82 -7.49 23.93
N LEU A 145 -3.71 -6.55 23.59
CA LEU A 145 -3.71 -5.20 24.18
C LEU A 145 -4.02 -5.22 25.68
N ARG A 146 -4.95 -6.07 26.14
CA ARG A 146 -5.22 -6.26 27.58
C ARG A 146 -4.01 -6.84 28.32
N ARG A 147 -3.29 -7.80 27.72
CA ARG A 147 -2.06 -8.34 28.31
C ARG A 147 -0.92 -7.32 28.34
N ALA A 148 -0.76 -6.52 27.29
CA ALA A 148 0.21 -5.44 27.23
C ALA A 148 -0.11 -4.29 28.19
N ALA A 149 -1.39 -4.02 28.46
CA ALA A 149 -1.80 -3.02 29.46
C ALA A 149 -1.62 -3.49 30.91
N LEU A 150 -1.64 -4.80 31.17
CA LEU A 150 -1.41 -5.38 32.50
C LEU A 150 0.07 -5.56 32.83
N GLN A 151 0.94 -5.59 31.82
CA GLN A 151 2.39 -5.64 32.01
C GLN A 151 2.96 -4.23 31.90
N GLY A 152 3.13 -3.56 33.05
CA GLY A 152 3.92 -2.33 33.13
C GLY A 152 5.36 -2.50 32.59
N PRO A 153 6.13 -1.42 32.42
CA PRO A 153 7.36 -1.43 31.63
C PRO A 153 8.42 -2.34 32.27
N VAL A 154 8.64 -3.51 31.67
CA VAL A 154 9.73 -4.42 32.04
C VAL A 154 10.98 -4.00 31.27
N LEU A 155 11.98 -3.58 32.02
CA LEU A 155 13.34 -3.28 31.56
C LEU A 155 13.95 -4.48 30.82
N GLN A 156 14.50 -4.21 29.64
CA GLN A 156 15.24 -5.16 28.83
C GLN A 156 16.47 -5.69 29.58
N GLY A 157 16.61 -7.01 29.69
CA GLY A 157 17.81 -7.63 30.21
C GLY A 157 17.68 -9.14 30.40
N ALA A 158 17.85 -9.91 29.32
CA ALA A 158 18.36 -11.30 29.32
C ALA A 158 18.35 -11.86 27.90
N GLY A 159 19.53 -12.09 27.32
CA GLY A 159 19.67 -12.91 26.10
C GLY A 159 19.56 -14.41 26.44
N PRO A 160 19.01 -15.27 25.56
CA PRO A 160 18.97 -16.70 25.80
C PRO A 160 20.30 -17.36 25.40
N PRO A 161 20.61 -18.54 25.98
CA PRO A 161 21.93 -19.17 25.94
C PRO A 161 22.22 -19.81 24.57
N GLY A 162 23.52 -19.87 24.25
CA GLY A 162 24.04 -20.38 23.00
C GLY A 162 23.61 -21.81 22.69
N VAL A 163 22.98 -21.98 21.54
CA VAL A 163 22.83 -23.29 20.88
C VAL A 163 24.11 -23.52 20.08
N ALA A 164 24.88 -24.51 20.50
CA ALA A 164 26.10 -24.95 19.83
C ALA A 164 25.80 -25.40 18.39
N LEU A 165 26.22 -24.59 17.42
CA LEU A 165 26.30 -24.98 16.02
C LEU A 165 27.39 -26.03 15.86
N ASN A 166 26.98 -27.30 15.83
CA ASN A 166 27.87 -28.39 15.47
C ASN A 166 28.22 -28.25 13.97
N ARG A 167 29.52 -28.10 13.68
CA ARG A 167 30.09 -28.05 12.33
C ARG A 167 29.69 -29.30 11.56
N MET A 168 28.74 -29.19 10.63
CA MET A 168 28.57 -30.22 9.60
C MET A 168 29.72 -30.12 8.60
N ARG A 169 30.64 -31.09 8.69
CA ARG A 169 31.67 -31.37 7.70
C ARG A 169 31.03 -31.71 6.36
N HIS A 170 31.56 -31.11 5.30
CA HIS A 170 31.34 -31.52 3.92
C HIS A 170 31.67 -33.00 3.73
N HIS A 171 30.72 -33.76 3.19
CA HIS A 171 30.97 -35.04 2.52
C HIS A 171 30.40 -34.97 1.10
N PRO A 172 31.24 -35.07 0.05
CA PRO A 172 30.78 -35.21 -1.33
C PRO A 172 30.74 -36.70 -1.66
N ALA A 173 29.63 -37.37 -1.42
CA ALA A 173 29.42 -38.73 -1.90
C ALA A 173 27.94 -39.09 -1.78
N LEU A 174 27.13 -38.69 -2.77
CA LEU A 174 25.83 -39.29 -3.13
C LEU A 174 25.38 -38.65 -4.46
N CYS A 175 26.28 -38.74 -5.44
CA CYS A 175 26.06 -38.33 -6.82
C CYS A 175 26.34 -39.55 -7.71
N CYS A 176 25.59 -40.64 -7.52
CA CYS A 176 25.64 -41.82 -8.37
C CYS A 176 24.38 -42.65 -8.07
N THR A 177 23.39 -42.63 -8.98
CA THR A 177 22.47 -43.73 -9.37
C THR A 177 21.16 -43.20 -10.00
N ALA A 178 21.20 -42.31 -10.99
CA ALA A 178 20.01 -41.99 -11.79
C ALA A 178 20.30 -41.47 -13.21
N THR A 179 21.34 -41.98 -13.88
CA THR A 179 21.61 -41.64 -15.30
C THR A 179 22.35 -42.76 -16.02
N CYS A 180 21.75 -43.94 -16.05
CA CYS A 180 22.10 -44.98 -17.03
C CYS A 180 20.83 -45.42 -17.76
N PHE A 181 20.37 -44.58 -18.69
CA PHE A 181 19.47 -45.01 -19.77
C PHE A 181 20.15 -44.65 -21.08
N LEU A 182 20.25 -45.63 -21.99
CA LEU A 182 20.98 -45.53 -23.26
C LEU A 182 20.56 -44.30 -24.11
N PRO A 183 21.50 -43.66 -24.84
CA PRO A 183 21.23 -42.47 -25.66
C PRO A 183 20.17 -42.69 -26.76
N SER A 184 20.04 -43.92 -27.27
CA SER A 184 19.10 -44.30 -28.33
C SER A 184 17.63 -44.35 -27.89
N CYS A 185 17.36 -44.49 -26.58
CA CYS A 185 15.99 -44.49 -26.06
C CYS A 185 15.48 -43.06 -25.77
N GLN A 186 16.41 -42.13 -25.51
CA GLN A 186 16.09 -40.73 -25.17
C GLN A 186 15.56 -39.92 -26.37
N GLN A 187 15.95 -40.28 -27.61
CA GLN A 187 15.45 -39.63 -28.82
C GLN A 187 14.03 -40.09 -29.21
N ALA A 188 13.69 -41.38 -29.01
CA ALA A 188 12.35 -41.90 -29.32
C ALA A 188 11.27 -41.35 -28.36
N VAL A 189 11.60 -41.18 -27.07
CA VAL A 189 10.69 -40.58 -26.09
C VAL A 189 10.57 -39.07 -26.28
N ARG A 190 11.66 -38.35 -26.63
CA ARG A 190 11.62 -36.91 -26.94
C ARG A 190 10.75 -36.58 -28.16
N ALA A 191 10.73 -37.43 -29.19
CA ALA A 191 9.94 -37.19 -30.40
C ALA A 191 8.43 -37.41 -30.18
N GLY A 192 8.03 -38.35 -29.29
CA GLY A 192 6.64 -38.64 -28.99
C GLY A 192 6.00 -37.72 -27.94
N LEU A 193 6.75 -37.29 -26.92
CA LEU A 193 6.21 -36.50 -25.80
C LEU A 193 5.97 -35.02 -26.13
N ASN A 194 6.71 -34.45 -27.11
CA ASN A 194 6.63 -33.02 -27.44
C ASN A 194 5.43 -32.63 -28.31
N ARG A 195 4.65 -33.58 -28.86
CA ARG A 195 3.52 -33.24 -29.73
C ARG A 195 2.15 -33.19 -29.04
N GLY A 196 2.00 -33.69 -27.81
CA GLY A 196 0.67 -33.91 -27.22
C GLY A 196 0.35 -33.18 -25.92
N LEU A 197 1.29 -33.07 -24.97
CA LEU A 197 0.92 -32.77 -23.58
C LEU A 197 1.86 -31.81 -22.82
N GLY A 198 3.05 -31.51 -23.35
CA GLY A 198 4.07 -30.74 -22.62
C GLY A 198 3.82 -29.23 -22.50
N GLY A 199 3.01 -28.64 -23.38
CA GLY A 199 2.83 -27.17 -23.44
C GLY A 199 1.76 -26.60 -22.50
N ALA A 200 0.77 -27.40 -22.12
CA ALA A 200 -0.37 -26.92 -21.33
C ALA A 200 -0.17 -27.04 -19.81
N ALA A 201 0.62 -28.02 -19.34
CA ALA A 201 0.76 -28.30 -17.91
C ALA A 201 1.68 -27.31 -17.17
N SER A 202 2.70 -26.77 -17.85
CA SER A 202 3.65 -25.81 -17.29
C SER A 202 3.09 -24.39 -17.18
N GLY A 203 2.07 -24.02 -17.96
CA GLY A 203 1.43 -22.69 -17.91
C GLY A 203 0.32 -22.54 -16.84
N VAL A 204 -0.27 -23.64 -16.36
CA VAL A 204 -1.42 -23.57 -15.44
C VAL A 204 -1.00 -23.51 -13.96
N VAL A 205 0.15 -24.09 -13.60
CA VAL A 205 0.65 -24.06 -12.21
C VAL A 205 1.10 -22.65 -11.80
N SER A 206 1.63 -21.85 -12.72
CA SER A 206 1.97 -20.43 -12.48
C SER A 206 0.75 -19.52 -12.37
N GLY A 207 -0.36 -19.85 -13.04
CA GLY A 207 -1.59 -19.05 -13.00
C GLY A 207 -2.35 -19.09 -11.67
N THR A 208 -2.28 -20.20 -10.92
CA THR A 208 -3.08 -20.37 -9.69
C THR A 208 -2.62 -19.51 -8.50
N GLY A 209 -1.32 -19.20 -8.40
CA GLY A 209 -0.80 -18.27 -7.38
C GLY A 209 -1.22 -16.82 -7.63
N ALA A 210 -1.36 -16.43 -8.90
CA ALA A 210 -1.83 -15.11 -9.29
C ALA A 210 -3.31 -14.90 -8.90
N VAL A 211 -4.14 -15.94 -9.02
CA VAL A 211 -5.56 -15.88 -8.60
C VAL A 211 -5.70 -15.69 -7.09
N GLN A 212 -4.86 -16.33 -6.28
CA GLN A 212 -4.89 -16.14 -4.82
C GLN A 212 -4.49 -14.73 -4.40
N LYS A 213 -3.42 -14.19 -4.99
CA LYS A 213 -3.00 -12.81 -4.74
C LYS A 213 -4.10 -11.84 -5.16
N ALA A 214 -4.71 -12.05 -6.32
CA ALA A 214 -5.83 -11.24 -6.79
C ALA A 214 -7.05 -11.27 -5.84
N LEU A 215 -7.34 -12.41 -5.19
CA LEU A 215 -8.44 -12.51 -4.22
C LEU A 215 -8.13 -11.79 -2.89
N ILE A 216 -6.89 -11.89 -2.38
CA ILE A 216 -6.46 -11.15 -1.18
C ILE A 216 -6.44 -9.64 -1.46
N ASP A 217 -5.93 -9.26 -2.63
CA ASP A 217 -5.92 -7.86 -3.07
C ASP A 217 -7.35 -7.32 -3.22
N MET A 218 -8.28 -8.16 -3.68
CA MET A 218 -9.72 -7.84 -3.76
C MET A 218 -10.34 -7.65 -2.37
N GLU A 219 -10.00 -8.48 -1.39
CA GLU A 219 -10.50 -8.35 0.00
C GLU A 219 -10.00 -7.05 0.65
N ASN A 220 -8.69 -6.76 0.53
CA ASN A 220 -8.10 -5.50 0.98
C ASN A 220 -8.74 -4.28 0.29
N MET A 221 -9.06 -4.40 -0.99
CA MET A 221 -9.76 -3.36 -1.73
C MET A 221 -11.17 -3.15 -1.19
N PHE A 222 -11.92 -4.21 -0.87
CA PHE A 222 -13.24 -4.10 -0.27
C PHE A 222 -13.20 -3.52 1.15
N GLU A 223 -12.19 -3.87 1.96
CA GLU A 223 -11.97 -3.27 3.28
C GLU A 223 -11.71 -1.76 3.17
N LEU A 224 -10.87 -1.34 2.22
CA LEU A 224 -10.58 0.07 1.97
C LEU A 224 -11.82 0.83 1.47
N LEU A 225 -12.63 0.22 0.59
CA LEU A 225 -13.88 0.80 0.13
C LEU A 225 -14.95 0.90 1.24
N ALA A 226 -14.93 -0.01 2.21
CA ALA A 226 -15.81 0.00 3.38
C ALA A 226 -15.33 0.95 4.50
N THR A 227 -14.13 1.51 4.40
CA THR A 227 -13.59 2.40 5.42
C THR A 227 -14.35 3.72 5.43
N GLU A 228 -15.12 3.95 6.50
CA GLU A 228 -15.86 5.19 6.64
C GLU A 228 -14.96 6.40 6.97
N PRO A 229 -15.19 7.57 6.36
CA PRO A 229 -14.52 8.80 6.77
C PRO A 229 -14.83 9.14 8.23
N ARG A 230 -13.79 9.39 9.04
CA ARG A 230 -13.93 9.74 10.47
C ARG A 230 -14.69 11.05 10.70
N THR A 231 -14.54 12.01 9.80
CA THR A 231 -15.15 13.34 9.90
C THR A 231 -16.08 13.54 8.71
N LYS A 232 -17.39 13.60 8.98
CA LYS A 232 -18.45 13.79 7.98
C LYS A 232 -19.13 15.14 8.20
N ASP A 233 -19.58 15.74 7.11
CA ASP A 233 -20.42 16.93 7.17
C ASP A 233 -21.84 16.54 7.62
N ASP A 234 -22.49 17.40 8.40
CA ASP A 234 -23.88 17.20 8.77
C ASP A 234 -24.78 17.25 7.51
N PRO A 235 -25.87 16.46 7.46
CA PRO A 235 -26.77 16.47 6.31
C PRO A 235 -27.38 17.87 6.11
N GLY A 236 -27.07 18.50 4.97
CA GLY A 236 -27.51 19.86 4.66
C GLY A 236 -26.68 20.98 5.29
N ALA A 237 -25.45 20.70 5.75
CA ALA A 237 -24.57 21.70 6.33
C ALA A 237 -24.42 22.95 5.42
N PRO A 238 -24.62 24.17 5.94
CA PRO A 238 -24.42 25.39 5.16
C PRO A 238 -22.93 25.66 4.89
N PRO A 239 -22.60 26.39 3.80
CA PRO A 239 -21.24 26.89 3.61
C PRO A 239 -20.91 27.96 4.66
N LEU A 240 -19.69 27.91 5.19
CA LEU A 240 -19.16 28.91 6.11
C LEU A 240 -19.10 30.28 5.43
N ARG A 241 -19.78 31.27 6.00
CA ARG A 241 -19.69 32.67 5.57
C ARG A 241 -18.64 33.38 6.42
N VAL A 242 -17.50 33.69 5.81
CA VAL A 242 -16.41 34.35 6.51
C VAL A 242 -16.50 35.86 6.34
N THR A 243 -16.66 36.49 7.50
CA THR A 243 -16.57 37.86 7.97
C THR A 243 -15.21 38.55 7.91
N GLU A 244 -14.63 38.54 9.10
CA GLU A 244 -13.41 39.19 9.51
C GLU A 244 -12.27 38.17 9.63
N GLY A 245 -12.59 36.87 9.59
CA GLY A 245 -11.62 35.80 9.79
C GLY A 245 -11.26 35.58 11.25
N ARG A 246 -12.15 35.95 12.19
CA ARG A 246 -11.93 35.77 13.63
C ARG A 246 -11.95 34.28 13.97
N VAL A 247 -10.90 33.78 14.62
CA VAL A 247 -10.80 32.36 15.02
C VAL A 247 -10.92 32.26 16.54
N GLU A 248 -11.73 31.34 17.04
CA GLU A 248 -11.93 31.14 18.48
C GLU A 248 -11.94 29.65 18.84
N PHE A 249 -11.11 29.29 19.82
CA PHE A 249 -11.10 27.98 20.46
C PHE A 249 -11.77 28.13 21.83
N ARG A 250 -12.81 27.33 22.11
CA ARG A 250 -13.54 27.33 23.39
C ARG A 250 -13.40 25.99 24.09
N SER A 251 -12.62 25.95 25.16
CA SER A 251 -12.43 24.79 26.06
C SER A 251 -12.16 23.49 25.31
N VAL A 252 -11.29 23.55 24.31
CA VAL A 252 -11.06 22.43 23.39
C VAL A 252 -10.24 21.33 24.06
N VAL A 253 -10.83 20.13 24.14
CA VAL A 253 -10.15 18.90 24.57
C VAL A 253 -10.07 17.96 23.37
N PHE A 254 -8.87 17.46 23.08
CA PHE A 254 -8.66 16.55 21.95
C PHE A 254 -7.44 15.64 22.16
N GLY A 255 -7.55 14.38 21.75
CA GLY A 255 -6.46 13.41 21.65
C GLY A 255 -6.69 12.42 20.50
N TYR A 256 -5.61 11.91 19.91
CA TYR A 256 -5.69 10.91 18.82
C TYR A 256 -6.19 9.55 19.31
N HIS A 257 -5.96 9.26 20.60
CA HIS A 257 -6.49 8.10 21.30
C HIS A 257 -7.29 8.57 22.52
N VAL A 258 -8.28 7.77 22.91
CA VAL A 258 -9.21 8.11 24.01
C VAL A 258 -8.47 8.36 25.33
N HIS A 259 -7.36 7.67 25.57
CA HIS A 259 -6.64 7.72 26.85
C HIS A 259 -5.46 8.71 26.89
N SER A 260 -5.17 9.42 25.80
CA SER A 260 -4.04 10.36 25.72
C SER A 260 -4.45 11.70 25.10
N PRO A 261 -5.12 12.59 25.88
CA PRO A 261 -5.46 13.91 25.42
C PRO A 261 -4.21 14.76 25.20
N VAL A 262 -4.09 15.31 23.98
CA VAL A 262 -3.01 16.22 23.57
C VAL A 262 -3.36 17.65 23.96
N LEU A 263 -4.59 18.09 23.67
CA LEU A 263 -5.12 19.39 24.08
C LEU A 263 -6.05 19.21 25.28
N LYS A 264 -5.85 20.01 26.32
CA LYS A 264 -6.52 19.88 27.63
C LYS A 264 -7.27 21.16 27.99
N GLY A 265 -8.36 21.46 27.29
CA GLY A 265 -9.22 22.61 27.60
C GLY A 265 -8.70 23.95 27.06
N VAL A 266 -8.05 23.93 25.90
CA VAL A 266 -7.42 25.11 25.31
C VAL A 266 -8.49 26.12 24.87
N SER A 267 -8.35 27.37 25.33
CA SER A 267 -9.24 28.48 24.96
C SER A 267 -8.44 29.71 24.59
N PHE A 268 -8.64 30.24 23.38
CA PHE A 268 -8.06 31.50 22.93
C PHE A 268 -8.86 32.07 21.76
N MET A 269 -8.68 33.36 21.50
CA MET A 269 -9.37 34.08 20.43
C MET A 269 -8.37 34.93 19.65
N VAL A 270 -8.45 34.84 18.32
CA VAL A 270 -7.66 35.60 17.37
C VAL A 270 -8.61 36.53 16.62
N PRO A 271 -8.54 37.86 16.86
CA PRO A 271 -9.32 38.83 16.09
C PRO A 271 -8.97 38.79 14.61
N GLY A 272 -9.92 39.21 13.76
CA GLY A 272 -9.66 39.37 12.33
C GLY A 272 -8.50 40.33 12.05
N ALA A 273 -7.72 40.06 11.00
CA ALA A 273 -6.56 40.85 10.60
C ALA A 273 -5.46 41.01 11.68
N THR A 274 -5.36 40.07 12.62
CA THR A 274 -4.26 40.01 13.59
C THR A 274 -3.39 38.77 13.38
N THR A 275 -2.14 38.85 13.84
CA THR A 275 -1.19 37.74 13.77
C THR A 275 -1.04 37.12 15.15
N LEU A 276 -1.37 35.83 15.29
CA LEU A 276 -1.08 35.04 16.48
C LEU A 276 0.10 34.10 16.21
N ALA A 277 1.14 34.18 17.04
CA ALA A 277 2.22 33.19 17.06
C ALA A 277 1.93 32.13 18.13
N VAL A 278 1.95 30.85 17.74
CA VAL A 278 1.79 29.72 18.67
C VAL A 278 3.15 29.06 18.88
N VAL A 279 3.68 29.13 20.09
CA VAL A 279 5.01 28.60 20.46
C VAL A 279 4.90 27.50 21.52
N GLY A 280 5.85 26.56 21.51
CA GLY A 280 5.91 25.46 22.48
C GLY A 280 6.89 24.38 22.05
N SER A 281 7.20 23.45 22.96
CA SER A 281 8.09 22.31 22.69
C SER A 281 7.51 21.34 21.65
N THR A 282 8.35 20.45 21.12
CA THR A 282 7.88 19.34 20.27
C THR A 282 6.89 18.49 21.06
N GLY A 283 5.75 18.17 20.45
CA GLY A 283 4.66 17.42 21.10
C GLY A 283 3.70 18.25 21.97
N SER A 284 3.86 19.57 22.06
CA SER A 284 2.95 20.43 22.83
C SER A 284 1.55 20.62 22.20
N GLY A 285 1.31 20.06 21.00
CA GLY A 285 0.01 20.13 20.32
C GLY A 285 -0.13 21.25 19.28
N LYS A 286 0.94 21.94 18.88
CA LYS A 286 0.92 23.00 17.84
C LYS A 286 0.26 22.54 16.53
N SER A 287 0.78 21.46 15.93
CA SER A 287 0.22 20.89 14.71
C SER A 287 -1.19 20.30 14.91
N THR A 288 -1.54 19.96 16.15
CA THR A 288 -2.89 19.50 16.48
C THR A 288 -3.91 20.63 16.41
N ILE A 289 -3.56 21.85 16.84
CA ILE A 289 -4.40 23.04 16.68
C ILE A 289 -4.70 23.30 15.20
N LEU A 290 -3.67 23.22 14.35
CA LEU A 290 -3.81 23.36 12.90
C LEU A 290 -4.76 22.30 12.29
N ARG A 291 -4.60 21.04 12.70
CA ARG A 291 -5.46 19.93 12.22
C ARG A 291 -6.92 20.09 12.64
N LEU A 292 -7.19 20.66 13.81
CA LEU A 292 -8.55 20.98 14.26
C LEU A 292 -9.13 22.18 13.50
N LEU A 293 -8.33 23.22 13.26
CA LEU A 293 -8.74 24.39 12.48
C LEU A 293 -9.13 24.02 11.03
N LEU A 294 -8.37 23.10 10.41
CA LEU A 294 -8.68 22.55 9.08
C LEU A 294 -9.79 21.48 9.08
N ARG A 295 -10.33 21.18 10.26
CA ARG A 295 -11.34 20.14 10.49
C ARG A 295 -10.92 18.80 9.85
N PHE A 296 -9.68 18.37 10.12
CA PHE A 296 -9.28 16.98 9.89
C PHE A 296 -9.79 16.07 11.02
N TYR A 297 -9.97 16.63 12.21
CA TYR A 297 -10.57 15.99 13.37
C TYR A 297 -11.58 16.93 14.00
N ASP A 298 -12.61 16.37 14.61
CA ASP A 298 -13.51 17.11 15.49
C ASP A 298 -13.00 17.00 16.94
N PRO A 299 -13.11 18.06 17.76
CA PRO A 299 -12.72 18.02 19.16
C PRO A 299 -13.64 17.08 19.97
N GLN A 300 -13.09 16.45 21.01
CA GLN A 300 -13.85 15.55 21.91
C GLN A 300 -14.77 16.35 22.85
N SER A 301 -14.31 17.51 23.29
CA SER A 301 -15.09 18.49 24.06
C SER A 301 -14.70 19.91 23.64
N GLY A 302 -15.61 20.86 23.85
CA GLY A 302 -15.47 22.24 23.38
C GLY A 302 -15.79 22.41 21.90
N GLY A 303 -15.31 23.50 21.31
CA GLY A 303 -15.56 23.81 19.90
C GLY A 303 -14.58 24.81 19.31
N VAL A 304 -14.48 24.78 17.98
CA VAL A 304 -13.69 25.72 17.18
C VAL A 304 -14.66 26.55 16.33
N PHE A 305 -14.48 27.86 16.35
CA PHE A 305 -15.37 28.82 15.72
C PHE A 305 -14.60 29.72 14.77
N ILE A 306 -15.20 30.04 13.63
CA ILE A 306 -14.74 31.07 12.70
C ILE A 306 -15.87 32.09 12.56
N ASP A 307 -15.59 33.36 12.87
CA ASP A 307 -16.56 34.47 12.94
C ASP A 307 -17.81 34.12 13.78
N GLY A 308 -17.60 33.42 14.89
CA GLY A 308 -18.66 32.96 15.78
C GLY A 308 -19.46 31.74 15.29
N SER A 309 -19.24 31.28 14.06
CA SER A 309 -19.85 30.05 13.51
C SER A 309 -19.02 28.82 13.85
N ASN A 310 -19.64 27.78 14.42
CA ASN A 310 -18.95 26.53 14.73
C ASN A 310 -18.61 25.76 13.44
N ILE A 311 -17.33 25.44 13.23
CA ILE A 311 -16.85 24.78 12.01
C ILE A 311 -17.39 23.36 11.85
N ARG A 312 -17.85 22.73 12.94
CA ARG A 312 -18.43 21.38 12.93
C ARG A 312 -19.73 21.32 12.10
N HIS A 313 -20.50 22.39 12.09
CA HIS A 313 -21.79 22.46 11.39
C HIS A 313 -21.69 23.08 9.99
N ALA A 314 -20.51 23.53 9.58
CA ALA A 314 -20.26 24.04 8.24
C ALA A 314 -19.75 22.93 7.30
N THR A 315 -19.83 23.12 5.99
CA THR A 315 -19.21 22.15 5.05
C THR A 315 -17.67 22.18 5.13
N GLN A 316 -17.01 21.02 5.14
CA GLN A 316 -15.54 20.95 5.15
C GLN A 316 -14.91 21.70 3.97
N ALA A 317 -15.55 21.66 2.80
CA ALA A 317 -15.09 22.37 1.62
C ALA A 317 -15.04 23.89 1.84
N SER A 318 -16.05 24.47 2.50
CA SER A 318 -16.09 25.92 2.77
C SER A 318 -15.06 26.36 3.81
N VAL A 319 -14.90 25.59 4.90
CA VAL A 319 -13.88 25.84 5.94
C VAL A 319 -12.47 25.81 5.33
N ARG A 320 -12.20 24.78 4.52
CA ARG A 320 -10.90 24.62 3.85
C ARG A 320 -10.73 25.61 2.69
N ALA A 321 -11.78 26.12 2.06
CA ALA A 321 -11.66 27.18 1.06
C ALA A 321 -11.25 28.50 1.71
N ALA A 322 -11.80 28.82 2.90
CA ALA A 322 -11.48 30.02 3.65
C ALA A 322 -10.09 30.00 4.33
N THR A 323 -9.49 28.82 4.49
CA THR A 323 -8.19 28.65 5.18
C THR A 323 -7.09 28.20 4.22
N ALA A 324 -5.89 28.79 4.28
CA ALA A 324 -4.71 28.24 3.61
C ALA A 324 -3.62 27.89 4.62
N VAL A 325 -2.83 26.88 4.28
CA VAL A 325 -1.71 26.41 5.10
C VAL A 325 -0.47 26.33 4.26
N VAL A 326 0.63 26.86 4.80
CA VAL A 326 1.98 26.63 4.31
C VAL A 326 2.62 25.60 5.24
N PRO A 327 2.75 24.33 4.82
CA PRO A 327 3.28 23.26 5.67
C PRO A 327 4.80 23.38 5.82
N GLN A 328 5.32 22.78 6.90
CA GLN A 328 6.76 22.65 7.14
C GLN A 328 7.46 21.99 5.94
N ASP A 329 6.96 20.81 5.55
CA ASP A 329 7.43 20.06 4.39
C ASP A 329 6.50 20.27 3.19
N THR A 330 6.97 21.05 2.22
CA THR A 330 6.22 21.29 0.99
C THR A 330 6.45 20.18 -0.03
N VAL A 331 5.36 19.50 -0.40
CA VAL A 331 5.34 18.53 -1.50
C VAL A 331 5.06 19.24 -2.83
N LEU A 332 5.82 18.86 -3.87
CA LEU A 332 5.61 19.29 -5.24
C LEU A 332 5.09 18.12 -6.07
N PHE A 333 4.09 18.39 -6.92
CA PHE A 333 3.64 17.43 -7.91
C PHE A 333 4.68 17.31 -9.02
N ASN A 334 4.78 16.11 -9.61
CA ASN A 334 5.62 15.79 -10.78
C ASN A 334 5.10 16.48 -12.05
N GLU A 335 5.08 17.81 -12.04
CA GLU A 335 4.45 18.69 -13.02
C GLU A 335 5.24 20.01 -13.14
N THR A 336 4.80 20.92 -14.01
CA THR A 336 5.44 22.24 -14.15
C THR A 336 5.37 23.08 -12.86
N VAL A 337 6.31 24.00 -12.67
CA VAL A 337 6.25 24.99 -11.57
C VAL A 337 4.96 25.82 -11.67
N MET A 338 4.59 26.24 -12.88
CA MET A 338 3.34 26.93 -13.17
C MET A 338 2.13 26.17 -12.61
N TYR A 339 2.02 24.87 -12.92
CA TYR A 339 0.95 24.01 -12.42
C TYR A 339 0.96 23.93 -10.90
N ASN A 340 2.15 23.75 -10.31
CA ASN A 340 2.31 23.65 -8.87
C ASN A 340 1.83 24.93 -8.16
N ILE A 341 2.08 26.13 -8.69
CA ILE A 341 1.55 27.37 -8.07
C ILE A 341 0.05 27.49 -8.32
N ARG A 342 -0.42 27.24 -9.55
CA ARG A 342 -1.84 27.29 -9.93
C ARG A 342 -2.71 26.32 -9.12
N TYR A 343 -2.13 25.24 -8.60
CA TYR A 343 -2.80 24.29 -7.72
C TYR A 343 -3.48 24.95 -6.50
N GLY A 344 -2.99 26.10 -6.03
CA GLY A 344 -3.63 26.85 -4.95
C GLY A 344 -5.07 27.28 -5.25
N ARG A 345 -5.43 27.48 -6.53
CA ARG A 345 -6.78 27.81 -6.98
C ARG A 345 -7.01 27.36 -8.44
N PRO A 346 -7.35 26.08 -8.68
CA PRO A 346 -7.47 25.52 -10.03
C PRO A 346 -8.56 26.20 -10.89
N SER A 347 -9.63 26.67 -10.24
CA SER A 347 -10.82 27.31 -10.84
C SER A 347 -10.68 28.82 -11.06
N ALA A 348 -9.53 29.41 -10.79
CA ALA A 348 -9.34 30.86 -10.92
C ALA A 348 -9.49 31.30 -12.39
N THR A 349 -10.49 32.13 -12.68
CA THR A 349 -10.58 32.91 -13.91
C THR A 349 -9.57 34.06 -13.87
N ASP A 350 -9.00 34.42 -15.02
CA ASP A 350 -7.93 35.43 -15.15
C ASP A 350 -8.28 36.78 -14.47
N ALA A 351 -9.57 37.15 -14.38
CA ALA A 351 -10.04 38.36 -13.72
C ALA A 351 -9.93 38.33 -12.17
N GLN A 352 -10.32 37.23 -11.53
CA GLN A 352 -10.29 37.09 -10.06
C GLN A 352 -8.86 37.04 -9.55
N ALA A 353 -7.97 36.39 -10.31
CA ALA A 353 -6.58 36.25 -9.94
C ALA A 353 -5.78 37.54 -10.18
N ARG A 354 -6.17 38.38 -11.16
CA ARG A 354 -5.64 39.74 -11.37
C ARG A 354 -6.02 40.71 -10.26
N ALA A 355 -7.22 40.61 -9.69
CA ALA A 355 -7.64 41.44 -8.56
C ALA A 355 -6.74 41.20 -7.34
N ILE A 356 -6.44 39.92 -7.04
CA ILE A 356 -5.55 39.53 -5.95
C ILE A 356 -4.10 39.98 -6.23
N ALA A 357 -3.61 39.74 -7.45
CA ALA A 357 -2.27 40.12 -7.89
C ALA A 357 -1.98 41.63 -7.86
N ARG A 358 -2.91 42.48 -8.35
CA ARG A 358 -2.78 43.95 -8.31
C ARG A 358 -2.83 44.50 -6.88
N VAL A 359 -3.52 43.79 -5.99
CA VAL A 359 -3.74 44.17 -4.60
C VAL A 359 -2.55 43.80 -3.71
N LEU A 360 -1.78 42.77 -4.06
CA LEU A 360 -0.58 42.37 -3.31
C LEU A 360 0.66 43.26 -3.58
N GLY A 361 0.52 44.31 -4.41
CA GLY A 361 1.58 45.28 -4.65
C GLY A 361 1.77 46.31 -3.52
N THR A 362 0.79 46.50 -2.63
CA THR A 362 0.88 47.41 -1.47
C THR A 362 -0.06 47.01 -0.33
N ALA A 363 0.37 47.18 0.94
CA ALA A 363 -0.43 46.88 2.15
C ALA A 363 -1.80 47.59 2.20
N ALA A 364 -1.91 48.78 1.60
CA ALA A 364 -3.16 49.54 1.53
C ALA A 364 -4.24 48.87 0.66
N ALA A 365 -3.83 48.14 -0.37
CA ALA A 365 -4.76 47.48 -1.28
C ALA A 365 -5.35 46.20 -0.67
N TRP A 366 -4.60 45.51 0.21
CA TRP A 366 -5.11 44.35 0.97
C TRP A 366 -6.28 44.74 1.88
N GLN A 367 -6.18 45.89 2.56
CA GLN A 367 -7.25 46.44 3.39
C GLN A 367 -8.47 46.91 2.58
N ALA A 368 -8.28 47.39 1.35
CA ALA A 368 -9.38 47.82 0.49
C ALA A 368 -10.23 46.63 -0.01
N LEU A 369 -9.61 45.47 -0.22
CA LEU A 369 -10.28 44.27 -0.71
C LEU A 369 -11.12 43.56 0.37
N LEU A 370 -10.70 43.60 1.64
CA LEU A 370 -11.53 43.15 2.76
C LEU A 370 -12.85 43.95 2.88
N ARG A 371 -12.83 45.21 2.43
CA ARG A 371 -14.01 46.10 2.45
C ARG A 371 -14.90 45.96 1.21
N ALA A 372 -14.36 45.60 0.04
CA ALA A 372 -15.07 45.74 -1.23
C ALA A 372 -16.08 44.64 -1.57
N ARG A 373 -16.07 43.48 -0.88
CA ARG A 373 -17.08 42.39 -0.78
C ARG A 373 -17.99 41.99 -1.97
N ASP A 374 -17.83 42.50 -3.18
CA ASP A 374 -18.67 42.15 -4.33
C ASP A 374 -17.79 41.89 -5.56
N PHE A 375 -17.73 40.62 -5.98
CA PHE A 375 -16.99 40.18 -7.17
C PHE A 375 -17.95 39.68 -8.26
N GLY A 376 -19.12 40.31 -8.35
CA GLY A 376 -20.01 40.18 -9.49
C GLY A 376 -19.62 41.16 -10.60
N ALA A 377 -19.38 40.62 -11.80
CA ALA A 377 -19.28 41.32 -13.08
C ALA A 377 -17.95 42.01 -13.44
N PHE A 378 -17.02 41.27 -14.07
CA PHE A 378 -16.17 41.82 -15.13
C PHE A 378 -15.81 40.73 -16.18
N HIS A 379 -16.37 40.86 -17.39
CA HIS A 379 -15.81 40.34 -18.65
C HIS A 379 -14.62 41.26 -19.06
N THR A 380 -13.56 40.89 -19.78
CA THR A 380 -13.42 39.99 -20.95
C THR A 380 -11.93 39.64 -21.17
N GLN A 381 -11.72 38.52 -21.88
CA GLN A 381 -10.65 38.15 -22.82
C GLN A 381 -9.14 38.36 -22.55
N GLN A 382 -8.40 37.27 -22.81
CA GLN A 382 -6.95 37.11 -23.01
C GLN A 382 -6.08 37.60 -21.85
N LEU A 383 -5.55 36.67 -21.02
CA LEU A 383 -4.26 36.74 -20.30
C LEU A 383 -4.14 35.52 -19.37
N HIS A 384 -4.04 34.31 -19.96
CA HIS A 384 -3.85 33.08 -19.20
C HIS A 384 -2.47 33.07 -18.52
N GLY A 385 -2.45 33.20 -17.19
CA GLY A 385 -1.26 32.93 -16.35
C GLY A 385 -0.62 34.11 -15.64
N GLN A 386 -1.02 35.37 -15.91
CA GLN A 386 -0.41 36.56 -15.28
C GLN A 386 -0.42 36.54 -13.74
N TYR A 387 -1.47 35.99 -13.15
CA TYR A 387 -1.63 35.91 -11.70
C TYR A 387 -0.65 34.96 -11.01
N VAL A 388 -0.18 33.92 -11.71
CA VAL A 388 0.83 33.00 -11.15
C VAL A 388 2.17 33.71 -11.02
N TYR A 389 2.50 34.58 -11.98
CA TYR A 389 3.71 35.39 -11.91
C TYR A 389 3.65 36.35 -10.73
N GLU A 390 2.51 37.00 -10.50
CA GLU A 390 2.34 37.95 -9.39
C GLU A 390 2.36 37.25 -8.02
N ALA A 391 1.68 36.11 -7.86
CA ALA A 391 1.78 35.30 -6.65
C ALA A 391 3.23 34.87 -6.36
N ALA A 392 4.00 34.54 -7.41
CA ALA A 392 5.41 34.21 -7.28
C ALA A 392 6.31 35.43 -6.99
N ARG A 393 5.92 36.65 -7.39
CA ARG A 393 6.63 37.89 -7.04
C ARG A 393 6.47 38.20 -5.55
N VAL A 394 5.25 38.09 -5.05
CA VAL A 394 4.92 38.24 -3.61
C VAL A 394 5.64 37.18 -2.77
N ALA A 395 5.76 35.97 -3.29
CA ALA A 395 6.55 34.91 -2.66
C ALA A 395 8.07 35.05 -2.85
N HIS A 396 8.56 36.12 -3.48
CA HIS A 396 9.97 36.36 -3.78
C HIS A 396 10.68 35.19 -4.50
N ILE A 397 9.97 34.44 -5.33
CA ILE A 397 10.53 33.33 -6.12
C ILE A 397 10.56 33.60 -7.62
N HIS A 398 9.81 34.60 -8.10
CA HIS A 398 9.68 34.92 -9.52
C HIS A 398 11.01 35.00 -10.28
N GLN A 399 11.97 35.79 -9.76
CA GLN A 399 13.29 35.96 -10.41
C GLN A 399 14.05 34.64 -10.51
N HIS A 400 13.97 33.81 -9.47
CA HIS A 400 14.62 32.51 -9.44
C HIS A 400 13.97 31.55 -10.44
N LEU A 401 12.64 31.55 -10.54
CA LEU A 401 11.93 30.72 -11.52
C LEU A 401 12.26 31.08 -12.96
N LEU A 402 12.51 32.36 -13.25
CA LEU A 402 12.95 32.79 -14.59
C LEU A 402 14.35 32.31 -14.96
N SER A 403 15.20 32.03 -13.97
CA SER A 403 16.55 31.49 -14.20
C SER A 403 16.55 30.00 -14.56
N PHE A 404 15.42 29.29 -14.38
CA PHE A 404 15.33 27.88 -14.72
C PHE A 404 15.33 27.66 -16.24
N PRO A 405 15.78 26.48 -16.72
CA PRO A 405 15.94 26.21 -18.16
C PRO A 405 14.69 26.50 -19.00
N ASN A 406 13.50 26.22 -18.46
CA ASN A 406 12.21 26.46 -19.13
C ASN A 406 11.34 27.46 -18.36
N GLY A 407 11.95 28.31 -17.51
CA GLY A 407 11.21 29.24 -16.66
C GLY A 407 10.14 28.54 -15.81
N TYR A 408 8.91 29.07 -15.86
CA TYR A 408 7.74 28.49 -15.18
C TYR A 408 7.26 27.15 -15.75
N ALA A 409 7.62 26.81 -17.00
CA ALA A 409 7.30 25.53 -17.61
C ALA A 409 8.28 24.41 -17.21
N THR A 410 9.30 24.72 -16.39
CA THR A 410 10.22 23.73 -15.83
C THR A 410 9.45 22.71 -15.01
N ARG A 411 9.69 21.42 -15.28
CA ARG A 411 9.09 20.30 -14.54
C ARG A 411 9.85 20.08 -13.23
N VAL A 412 9.12 20.06 -12.12
CA VAL A 412 9.65 19.83 -10.77
C VAL A 412 9.01 18.58 -10.17
N GLY A 413 9.55 18.11 -9.05
CA GLY A 413 9.08 16.92 -8.34
C GLY A 413 10.18 15.88 -8.16
N GLU A 414 9.82 14.66 -7.74
CA GLU A 414 10.76 13.55 -7.54
C GLU A 414 11.48 13.14 -8.82
N ARG A 415 10.79 13.26 -9.96
CA ARG A 415 11.29 12.91 -11.30
C ARG A 415 11.76 14.11 -12.13
N GLY A 416 11.71 15.32 -11.55
CA GLY A 416 12.03 16.57 -12.23
C GLY A 416 13.18 17.33 -11.59
N LEU A 417 13.27 18.63 -11.87
CA LEU A 417 14.22 19.52 -11.20
C LEU A 417 13.91 19.57 -9.70
N ARG A 418 14.92 19.35 -8.87
CA ARG A 418 14.79 19.39 -7.41
C ARG A 418 14.99 20.82 -6.92
N LEU A 419 13.97 21.34 -6.26
CA LEU A 419 14.03 22.64 -5.57
C LEU A 419 14.68 22.50 -4.18
N SER A 420 15.37 23.54 -3.73
CA SER A 420 15.84 23.65 -2.34
C SER A 420 14.67 23.74 -1.34
N GLY A 421 14.93 23.53 -0.05
CA GLY A 421 13.91 23.62 0.99
C GLY A 421 13.20 24.99 1.01
N GLY A 422 13.97 26.07 0.98
CA GLY A 422 13.45 27.44 0.93
C GLY A 422 12.69 27.76 -0.38
N GLU A 423 13.14 27.25 -1.53
CA GLU A 423 12.38 27.39 -2.79
C GLU A 423 11.04 26.67 -2.73
N LYS A 424 11.00 25.45 -2.19
CA LYS A 424 9.74 24.71 -2.00
C LYS A 424 8.79 25.49 -1.10
N GLN A 425 9.27 26.02 0.02
CA GLN A 425 8.46 26.85 0.93
C GLN A 425 7.92 28.10 0.23
N ARG A 426 8.73 28.80 -0.57
CA ARG A 426 8.25 29.94 -1.38
C ARG A 426 7.19 29.54 -2.41
N VAL A 427 7.31 28.37 -3.05
CA VAL A 427 6.25 27.85 -3.92
C VAL A 427 4.96 27.57 -3.14
N ALA A 428 5.05 26.98 -1.94
CA ALA A 428 3.87 26.79 -1.09
C ALA A 428 3.24 28.11 -0.64
N PHE A 429 4.06 29.11 -0.33
CA PHE A 429 3.57 30.45 -0.03
C PHE A 429 2.83 31.06 -1.24
N ALA A 430 3.39 30.96 -2.45
CA ALA A 430 2.71 31.40 -3.66
C ALA A 430 1.35 30.70 -3.88
N ARG A 431 1.25 29.40 -3.56
CA ARG A 431 -0.04 28.67 -3.59
C ARG A 431 -1.04 29.24 -2.58
N ALA A 432 -0.60 29.51 -1.35
CA ALA A 432 -1.44 30.04 -0.30
C ALA A 432 -1.94 31.46 -0.62
N VAL A 433 -1.06 32.30 -1.15
CA VAL A 433 -1.39 33.65 -1.63
C VAL A 433 -2.41 33.60 -2.77
N LEU A 434 -2.19 32.74 -3.77
CA LEU A 434 -3.11 32.60 -4.90
C LEU A 434 -4.51 32.15 -4.49
N LYS A 435 -4.61 31.36 -3.42
CA LYS A 435 -5.89 30.92 -2.86
C LYS A 435 -6.71 32.09 -2.33
N GLY A 436 -6.06 33.12 -1.77
CA GLY A 436 -6.70 34.28 -1.16
C GLY A 436 -7.56 33.92 0.06
N PRO A 437 -7.00 33.24 1.07
CA PRO A 437 -7.76 32.79 2.23
C PRO A 437 -8.10 33.95 3.18
N ALA A 438 -9.14 33.79 3.98
CA ALA A 438 -9.42 34.66 5.12
C ALA A 438 -8.54 34.31 6.34
N VAL A 439 -8.11 33.05 6.46
CA VAL A 439 -7.21 32.57 7.52
C VAL A 439 -5.98 31.94 6.89
N LEU A 440 -4.80 32.51 7.14
CA LEU A 440 -3.52 31.96 6.68
C LEU A 440 -2.76 31.35 7.86
N VAL A 441 -2.34 30.10 7.73
CA VAL A 441 -1.51 29.42 8.73
C VAL A 441 -0.14 29.09 8.17
N LEU A 442 0.90 29.44 8.93
CA LEU A 442 2.30 29.15 8.62
C LEU A 442 2.80 28.11 9.63
N ASP A 443 2.98 26.86 9.20
CA ASP A 443 3.44 25.76 10.06
C ASP A 443 4.95 25.58 9.93
N GLU A 444 5.71 26.21 10.83
CA GLU A 444 7.19 26.23 10.79
C GLU A 444 7.78 26.62 9.42
N ALA A 445 7.01 27.39 8.64
CA ALA A 445 7.24 27.64 7.23
C ALA A 445 8.44 28.57 6.92
N THR A 446 9.09 29.13 7.93
CA THR A 446 10.28 29.97 7.78
C THR A 446 11.57 29.31 8.24
N SER A 447 11.50 28.08 8.79
CA SER A 447 12.66 27.35 9.32
C SER A 447 13.74 27.03 8.27
N ALA A 448 13.38 26.95 6.99
CA ALA A 448 14.30 26.65 5.90
C ALA A 448 14.60 27.86 5.00
N LEU A 449 14.18 29.06 5.41
CA LEU A 449 14.46 30.32 4.73
C LEU A 449 15.62 31.05 5.40
N ASP A 450 16.38 31.81 4.60
CA ASP A 450 17.36 32.75 5.14
C ASP A 450 16.65 33.95 5.79
N SER A 451 17.30 34.59 6.77
CA SER A 451 16.69 35.66 7.57
C SER A 451 16.27 36.89 6.76
N LEU A 452 16.89 37.13 5.60
CA LEU A 452 16.52 38.24 4.72
C LEU A 452 15.23 37.92 3.98
N THR A 453 15.15 36.75 3.34
CA THR A 453 13.93 36.30 2.66
C THR A 453 12.76 36.15 3.62
N GLU A 454 13.00 35.66 4.84
CA GLU A 454 11.97 35.57 5.88
C GLU A 454 11.38 36.95 6.19
N ARG A 455 12.22 37.96 6.44
CA ARG A 455 11.77 39.34 6.70
C ARG A 455 10.98 39.93 5.55
N LEU A 456 11.41 39.68 4.30
CA LEU A 456 10.71 40.15 3.11
C LEU A 456 9.30 39.53 2.99
N ILE A 457 9.17 38.23 3.23
CA ILE A 457 7.88 37.54 3.21
C ILE A 457 6.99 38.05 4.36
N GLN A 458 7.53 38.21 5.57
CA GLN A 458 6.79 38.78 6.70
C GLN A 458 6.33 40.21 6.43
N SER A 459 7.17 41.04 5.79
CA SER A 459 6.82 42.43 5.43
C SER A 459 5.74 42.50 4.33
N SER A 460 5.64 41.47 3.50
CA SER A 460 4.59 41.37 2.46
C SER A 460 3.24 40.89 3.03
N LEU A 461 3.22 40.42 4.28
CA LEU A 461 2.01 39.98 4.99
C LEU A 461 1.41 41.05 5.90
N GLN A 462 2.18 42.09 6.25
CA GLN A 462 1.75 43.25 7.05
C GLN A 462 1.23 44.36 6.12
#